data_AF-A0AAE3F6B9-F1
#
_entry.id   AF-A0AAE3F6B9-F1
#
_cell.length_a   1.000
_cell.length_b   1.000
_cell.length_c   1.000
_cell.angle_alpha   90.00
_cell.angle_beta   90.00
_cell.angle_gamma   90.00
#
_symmetry.space_group_name_H-M   'P 1'
#
loop_
_entity.id
_entity.type
_entity.pdbx_description
1 polymer ?
#
loop_
_entity_poly.entity_id
_entity_poly.type
_entity_poly.pdbx_seq_one_letter_code
_entity_poly.pdbx_strand_id
1 'polypeptide(L)'
;VDLPRKVRYRTRSHKKPVRVDKQCHVGRTYEDFEAYLAANPDIPVVEMDSVEGRKGGKVLLTIYFRNSSLMLAFIRDNNTAKSVTEIFDWL
;
A
#
# COMPACT_ATOMS: atom_id res chain seq x y z
N VAL A 1 36.86 -37.17 1.36
CA VAL A 1 37.61 -36.35 0.38
C VAL A 1 37.18 -34.91 0.58
N ASP A 2 38.09 -34.09 1.09
CA ASP A 2 37.83 -32.66 1.31
C ASP A 2 38.14 -31.91 0.00
N LEU A 3 37.15 -31.23 -0.57
CA LEU A 3 37.23 -30.58 -1.89
C LEU A 3 37.19 -29.05 -1.71
N PRO A 4 38.33 -28.40 -1.42
CA PRO A 4 38.39 -26.98 -1.08
C PRO A 4 37.96 -26.06 -2.24
N ARG A 5 37.94 -26.56 -3.48
CA ARG A 5 37.54 -25.82 -4.69
C ARG A 5 36.23 -26.28 -5.31
N LYS A 6 35.38 -27.00 -4.55
CA LYS A 6 34.06 -27.40 -5.04
C LYS A 6 33.21 -26.16 -5.28
N VAL A 7 32.78 -25.95 -6.53
CA VAL A 7 31.83 -24.89 -6.88
C VAL A 7 30.54 -25.11 -6.10
N ARG A 8 30.18 -24.16 -5.24
CA ARG A 8 28.93 -24.16 -4.48
C ARG A 8 27.99 -23.14 -5.12
N TYR A 9 26.81 -23.59 -5.54
CA TYR A 9 25.75 -22.67 -5.93
C TYR A 9 25.33 -21.84 -4.71
N ARG A 10 25.21 -20.52 -4.89
CA ARG A 10 24.68 -19.64 -3.85
C ARG A 10 23.23 -20.06 -3.56
N THR A 11 22.91 -20.30 -2.29
CA THR A 11 21.53 -20.56 -1.85
C THR A 11 20.65 -19.42 -2.32
N ARG A 12 19.57 -19.75 -3.06
CA ARG A 12 18.62 -18.74 -3.55
C ARG A 12 17.91 -18.12 -2.36
N SER A 13 17.92 -16.79 -2.29
CA SER A 13 17.09 -16.05 -1.34
C SER A 13 15.62 -16.20 -1.74
N HIS A 14 14.80 -16.78 -0.87
CA HIS A 14 13.35 -16.81 -1.06
C HIS A 14 12.76 -15.49 -0.54
N LYS A 15 12.03 -14.78 -1.40
CA LYS A 15 11.21 -13.66 -0.94
C LYS A 15 10.18 -14.20 0.05
N LYS A 16 10.01 -13.52 1.18
CA LYS A 16 8.93 -13.86 2.12
C LYS A 16 7.60 -13.78 1.36
N PRO A 17 6.71 -14.78 1.48
CA PRO A 17 5.40 -14.70 0.85
C PRO A 17 4.65 -13.52 1.45
N VAL A 18 4.16 -12.64 0.57
CA VAL A 18 3.24 -11.57 0.96
C VAL A 18 1.94 -12.25 1.40
N ARG A 19 1.58 -12.11 2.68
CA ARG A 19 0.33 -12.65 3.26
C ARG A 19 -0.83 -11.72 2.94
N VAL A 20 -1.15 -11.55 1.66
CA VAL A 20 -2.37 -10.87 1.24
C VAL A 20 -3.29 -11.93 0.66
N ASP A 21 -4.50 -12.00 1.20
CA ASP A 21 -5.55 -12.86 0.65
C ASP A 21 -5.88 -12.39 -0.77
N LYS A 22 -5.76 -13.28 -1.75
CA LYS A 22 -6.04 -12.95 -3.16
C LYS A 22 -7.51 -12.66 -3.40
N GLN A 23 -8.40 -13.10 -2.51
CA GLN A 23 -9.84 -12.86 -2.60
C GLN A 23 -10.24 -11.49 -2.06
N CYS A 24 -9.30 -10.67 -1.57
CA CYS A 24 -9.62 -9.36 -1.00
C CYS A 24 -10.28 -8.37 -1.98
N HIS A 25 -10.19 -8.63 -3.29
CA HIS A 25 -10.81 -7.82 -4.35
C HIS A 25 -12.23 -8.26 -4.72
N VAL A 26 -12.69 -9.44 -4.30
CA VAL A 26 -14.05 -9.93 -4.61
C VAL A 26 -15.07 -9.01 -3.95
N GLY A 27 -16.01 -8.46 -4.73
CA GLY A 27 -16.99 -7.48 -4.27
C GLY A 27 -16.39 -6.11 -3.92
N ARG A 28 -15.18 -5.81 -4.40
CA ARG A 28 -14.50 -4.51 -4.23
C ARG A 28 -13.97 -3.98 -5.56
N THR A 29 -14.70 -4.23 -6.63
CA THR A 29 -14.41 -3.65 -7.94
C THR A 29 -14.87 -2.19 -7.98
N TYR A 30 -14.47 -1.47 -9.03
CA TYR A 30 -14.93 -0.10 -9.24
C TYR A 30 -16.45 -0.06 -9.50
N GLU A 31 -17.00 -1.06 -10.19
CA GLU A 31 -18.45 -1.18 -10.40
C GLU A 31 -19.19 -1.39 -9.08
N ASP A 32 -18.66 -2.22 -8.17
CA ASP A 32 -19.23 -2.40 -6.83
C ASP A 32 -19.22 -1.10 -6.02
N PHE A 33 -18.15 -0.30 -6.15
CA PHE A 33 -18.02 1.00 -5.51
C PHE A 33 -19.06 2.01 -6.02
N GLU A 34 -19.23 2.14 -7.33
CA GLU A 34 -20.23 3.02 -7.94
C GLU A 34 -21.66 2.61 -7.54
N ALA A 35 -21.97 1.31 -7.54
CA ALA A 35 -23.24 0.79 -7.07
C ALA A 35 -23.50 1.10 -5.59
N TYR A 36 -22.46 1.00 -4.75
CA TYR A 36 -22.55 1.33 -3.33
C TYR A 36 -22.81 2.82 -3.08
N LEU A 37 -22.15 3.70 -3.83
CA LEU A 37 -22.40 5.16 -3.76
C LEU A 37 -23.80 5.53 -4.23
N ALA A 38 -24.29 4.90 -5.31
CA ALA A 38 -25.65 5.13 -5.81
C ALA A 38 -26.70 4.74 -4.76
N ALA A 39 -26.46 3.67 -4.00
CA ALA A 39 -27.35 3.24 -2.92
C ALA A 39 -27.21 4.10 -1.64
N ASN A 40 -26.08 4.80 -1.45
CA ASN A 40 -25.76 5.53 -0.23
C ASN A 40 -25.17 6.92 -0.57
N PRO A 41 -26.01 7.88 -1.00
CA PRO A 41 -25.55 9.17 -1.53
C PRO A 41 -24.83 10.06 -0.50
N ASP A 42 -25.11 9.88 0.80
CA ASP A 42 -24.55 10.70 1.87
C ASP A 42 -23.19 10.21 2.40
N ILE A 43 -22.63 9.13 1.83
CA ILE A 43 -21.37 8.57 2.28
C ILE A 43 -20.20 9.46 1.82
N PRO A 44 -19.35 9.94 2.74
CA PRO A 44 -18.17 10.69 2.37
C PRO A 44 -17.14 9.78 1.71
N VAL A 45 -16.64 10.20 0.55
CA VAL A 45 -15.55 9.53 -0.16
C VAL A 45 -14.23 10.19 0.19
N VAL A 46 -13.27 9.37 0.61
CA VAL A 46 -11.89 9.77 0.87
C VAL A 46 -10.98 8.99 -0.05
N GLU A 47 -10.10 9.70 -0.75
CA GLU A 47 -9.11 9.12 -1.67
C GLU A 47 -7.74 9.14 -1.01
N MET A 48 -6.98 8.05 -1.15
CA MET A 48 -5.65 7.92 -0.55
C MET A 48 -4.65 7.47 -1.61
N ASP A 49 -3.52 8.17 -1.72
CA ASP A 49 -2.46 7.84 -2.67
C ASP A 49 -1.05 7.97 -2.06
N SER A 50 -0.05 7.38 -2.72
CA SER A 50 1.35 7.47 -2.34
C SER A 50 2.18 8.04 -3.48
N VAL A 51 2.68 9.26 -3.31
CA VAL A 51 3.53 9.94 -4.30
C VAL A 51 5.00 9.67 -3.97
N GLU A 52 5.69 8.95 -4.86
CA GLU A 52 7.13 8.73 -4.78
C GLU A 52 7.88 9.76 -5.65
N GLY A 53 8.71 10.60 -5.04
CA GLY A 53 9.55 11.54 -5.79
C GLY A 53 10.74 10.85 -6.48
N ARG A 54 11.57 10.17 -5.68
CA ARG A 54 12.70 9.34 -6.16
C ARG A 54 12.52 7.94 -5.64
N LYS A 55 12.66 6.92 -6.51
CA LYS A 55 12.63 5.51 -6.09
C LYS A 55 13.65 5.26 -4.97
N GLY A 56 13.17 4.73 -3.85
CA GLY A 56 13.97 4.48 -2.64
C GLY A 56 14.22 5.70 -1.75
N GLY A 57 13.60 6.85 -2.05
CA GLY A 57 13.59 8.03 -1.18
C GLY A 57 12.32 8.11 -0.33
N LYS A 58 12.12 9.27 0.31
CA LYS A 58 10.88 9.57 1.06
C LYS A 58 9.67 9.58 0.13
N VAL A 59 8.51 9.25 0.70
CA VAL A 59 7.24 9.11 0.00
C VAL A 59 6.21 9.98 0.69
N LEU A 60 5.35 10.63 -0.09
CA LEU A 60 4.26 11.45 0.42
C LEU A 60 2.96 10.62 0.41
N LEU A 61 2.36 10.41 1.57
CA LEU A 61 0.98 9.91 1.67
C LEU A 61 0.04 11.10 1.52
N THR A 62 -0.87 11.04 0.56
CA THR A 62 -1.94 12.04 0.39
C THR A 62 -3.28 11.42 0.79
N ILE A 63 -4.08 12.15 1.56
CA ILE A 63 -5.44 11.77 1.95
C ILE A 63 -6.35 12.94 1.57
N TYR A 64 -7.24 12.71 0.60
CA TYR A 64 -8.10 13.73 0.02
C TYR A 64 -9.56 13.50 0.39
N PHE A 65 -10.13 14.44 1.14
CA PHE A 65 -11.53 14.48 1.52
C PHE A 65 -12.32 15.26 0.46
N ARG A 66 -13.07 14.54 -0.38
CA ARG A 66 -13.79 15.12 -1.53
C ARG A 66 -14.89 16.10 -1.15
N ASN A 67 -15.52 15.88 0.01
CA ASN A 67 -16.64 16.70 0.49
C ASN A 67 -16.21 18.11 0.90
N SER A 68 -14.98 18.29 1.39
CA SER A 68 -14.47 19.57 1.89
C SER A 68 -13.29 20.10 1.07
N SER A 69 -12.90 19.42 0.00
CA SER A 69 -11.69 19.71 -0.77
C SER A 69 -10.42 19.81 0.10
N LEU A 70 -10.38 19.07 1.21
CA LEU A 70 -9.25 19.06 2.14
C LEU A 70 -8.27 17.96 1.74
N MET A 71 -7.00 18.32 1.55
CA MET A 71 -5.93 17.36 1.31
C MET A 71 -4.93 17.39 2.47
N LEU A 72 -4.76 16.25 3.13
CA LEU A 72 -3.70 16.03 4.10
C LEU A 72 -2.51 15.36 3.41
N ALA A 73 -1.30 15.76 3.77
CA ALA A 73 -0.07 15.22 3.19
C ALA A 73 0.95 14.89 4.28
N PHE A 74 1.40 13.64 4.32
CA PHE A 74 2.33 13.14 5.34
C PHE A 74 3.58 12.57 4.69
N ILE A 75 4.74 13.04 5.11
CA ILE A 75 6.01 12.50 4.64
C ILE A 75 6.35 11.20 5.38
N ARG A 76 6.74 10.17 4.64
CA ARG A 76 7.12 8.85 5.17
C ARG A 76 8.48 8.45 4.63
N ASP A 77 9.23 7.69 5.42
CA ASP A 77 10.55 7.20 5.01
C ASP A 77 10.49 6.00 4.08
N ASN A 78 9.43 5.20 4.15
CA ASN A 78 9.29 3.95 3.41
C ASN A 78 7.90 3.84 2.80
N ASN A 79 7.77 3.26 1.61
CA ASN A 79 6.49 2.88 1.01
C ASN A 79 6.06 1.48 1.48
N THR A 80 5.53 1.39 2.70
CA THR A 80 5.08 0.11 3.28
C THR A 80 3.72 0.29 3.94
N ALA A 81 2.93 -0.79 4.04
CA ALA A 81 1.67 -0.75 4.79
C ALA A 81 1.88 -0.29 6.24
N LYS A 82 2.97 -0.73 6.89
CA LYS A 82 3.32 -0.32 8.26
C LYS A 82 3.47 1.19 8.41
N SER A 83 4.17 1.85 7.48
CA SER A 83 4.37 3.29 7.54
C SER A 83 3.08 4.08 7.25
N VAL A 84 2.10 3.49 6.56
CA VAL A 84 0.75 4.08 6.45
C VAL A 84 0.03 3.92 7.78
N THR A 85 0.00 2.72 8.37
CA THR A 85 -0.64 2.46 9.66
C THR A 85 -0.11 3.38 10.76
N GLU A 86 1.20 3.60 10.83
CA GLU A 86 1.80 4.52 11.81
C GLU A 86 1.27 5.96 11.72
N ILE A 87 0.90 6.45 10.51
CA ILE A 87 0.27 7.77 10.35
C ILE A 87 -1.18 7.75 10.86
N PHE A 88 -1.93 6.69 10.58
CA PHE A 88 -3.31 6.56 11.05
C PHE A 88 -3.41 6.34 12.57
N ASP A 89 -2.47 5.61 13.17
CA ASP A 89 -2.43 5.40 14.61
C ASP A 89 -2.04 6.68 15.38
N TRP A 90 -1.39 7.63 14.71
CA TRP A 90 -1.02 8.93 15.26
C TRP A 90 -2.15 9.97 15.19
N LEU A 91 -3.04 9.87 14.19
CA LEU A 91 -4.17 10.78 13.96
C LEU A 91 -5.31 10.55 14.96
#